data_AF-A0AAJ1UBX9-F1
#
_entry.id   AF-A0AAJ1UBX9-F1
#
_cell.length_a   1.000
_cell.length_b   1.000
_cell.length_c   1.000
_cell.angle_alpha   90.00
_cell.angle_beta   90.00
_cell.angle_gamma   90.00
#
_symmetry.space_group_name_H-M   'P 1'
#
loop_
_entity.id
_entity.type
_entity.pdbx_description
1 polymer ?
#
loop_
_entity_poly.entity_id
_entity_poly.type
_entity_poly.pdbx_seq_one_letter_code
_entity_poly.pdbx_strand_id
1 'polypeptide(L)'
;MEDKAIEETFEEFNDFQFYVDNMIQQAIEILEEQKSKGLLIEGTFENDEWRFICDTRHSSVYFNFSTMRERMTFWNVDSTLIVQALKCWIVTLIPYRSLESLNKYHKYVENFLTLSHACSEDLLEQTNNHLLYECDDRARWNLCIPTLNFIDFYEEIDVKQTYKKMLVDIKKDIDIQKV
;
A
#
# COMPACT_ATOMS: atom_id res chain seq x y z
N MET A 1 19.43 25.32 -17.34
CA MET A 1 18.28 24.96 -16.48
C MET A 1 17.66 23.75 -17.15
N GLU A 2 18.14 22.57 -16.78
CA GLU A 2 17.57 21.30 -17.19
C GLU A 2 16.64 20.86 -16.07
N ASP A 3 15.35 20.82 -16.36
CA ASP A 3 14.34 20.21 -15.51
C ASP A 3 14.68 18.73 -15.35
N LYS A 4 15.30 18.39 -14.21
CA LYS A 4 15.32 17.02 -13.72
C LYS A 4 13.93 16.69 -13.17
N ALA A 5 13.00 16.36 -14.07
CA ALA A 5 11.93 15.46 -13.72
C ALA A 5 12.60 14.12 -13.39
N ILE A 6 12.84 13.88 -12.09
CA ILE A 6 13.07 12.54 -11.59
C ILE A 6 11.74 11.83 -11.85
N GLU A 7 11.65 11.10 -12.96
CA GLU A 7 10.69 10.02 -13.08
C GLU A 7 10.90 9.15 -11.85
N GLU A 8 9.95 9.20 -10.91
CA GLU A 8 9.78 8.11 -9.96
C GLU A 8 9.46 6.89 -10.80
N THR A 9 10.49 6.15 -11.23
CA THR A 9 10.35 4.82 -11.80
C THR A 9 9.63 3.99 -10.75
N PHE A 10 8.33 3.84 -10.93
CA PHE A 10 7.50 2.90 -10.20
C PHE A 10 7.99 1.50 -10.56
N GLU A 11 8.57 0.79 -9.61
CA GLU A 11 8.65 -0.66 -9.70
C GLU A 11 7.22 -1.18 -9.65
N GLU A 12 6.73 -1.58 -10.83
CA GLU A 12 5.37 -2.06 -11.05
C GLU A 12 5.07 -3.31 -10.22
N PHE A 13 6.10 -4.09 -9.91
CA PHE A 13 6.03 -5.35 -9.17
C PHE A 13 6.85 -5.22 -7.89
N ASN A 14 6.39 -5.88 -6.83
CA ASN A 14 7.15 -5.96 -5.59
C ASN A 14 8.22 -7.05 -5.72
N ASP A 15 9.47 -6.73 -5.39
CA ASP A 15 10.56 -7.72 -5.38
C ASP A 15 10.49 -8.69 -4.19
N PHE A 16 9.62 -8.41 -3.22
CA PHE A 16 9.39 -9.22 -2.03
C PHE A 16 8.03 -9.94 -2.11
N GLN A 17 7.98 -11.14 -1.56
CA GLN A 17 6.75 -11.92 -1.39
C GLN A 17 6.46 -12.15 0.08
N PHE A 18 5.20 -12.04 0.46
CA PHE A 18 4.76 -12.18 1.84
C PHE A 18 4.71 -13.64 2.28
N TYR A 19 5.63 -14.01 3.17
CA TYR A 19 5.58 -15.24 3.93
C TYR A 19 5.60 -14.89 5.42
N VAL A 20 4.48 -15.12 6.12
CA VAL A 20 4.19 -14.60 7.48
C VAL A 20 5.39 -14.66 8.43
N ASP A 21 5.94 -15.85 8.65
CA ASP A 21 7.00 -16.06 9.66
C ASP A 21 8.33 -15.39 9.29
N ASN A 22 8.64 -15.32 7.99
CA ASN A 22 9.91 -14.78 7.52
C ASN A 22 9.85 -13.27 7.30
N MET A 23 8.68 -12.74 6.91
CA MET A 23 8.55 -11.34 6.51
C MET A 23 8.33 -10.39 7.68
N ILE A 24 7.69 -10.83 8.76
CA ILE A 24 7.62 -10.03 9.99
C ILE A 24 9.03 -9.81 10.54
N GLN A 25 9.84 -10.86 10.63
CA GLN A 25 11.22 -10.76 11.12
C GLN A 25 12.08 -9.86 10.22
N GLN A 26 12.00 -10.04 8.89
CA GLN A 26 12.70 -9.16 7.94
C GLN A 26 12.26 -7.70 8.05
N ALA A 27 10.95 -7.44 8.22
CA ALA A 27 10.45 -6.09 8.41
C ALA A 27 11.00 -5.47 9.70
N ILE A 28 11.03 -6.21 10.80
CA ILE A 28 11.64 -5.74 12.06
C ILE A 28 13.12 -5.41 11.85
N GLU A 29 13.88 -6.28 11.16
CA GLU A 29 15.30 -6.04 10.86
C GLU A 29 15.52 -4.78 10.01
N ILE A 30 14.68 -4.57 8.99
CA ILE A 30 14.71 -3.35 8.17
C ILE A 30 14.43 -2.12 9.03
N LEU A 31 13.42 -2.15 9.90
CA LEU A 31 13.11 -1.02 10.79
C LEU A 31 14.29 -0.70 11.73
N GLU A 32 14.91 -1.70 12.33
CA GLU A 32 16.08 -1.52 13.20
C GLU A 32 17.30 -0.96 12.42
N GLU A 33 17.54 -1.45 11.21
CA GLU A 33 18.58 -0.90 10.34
C GLU A 33 18.30 0.57 10.02
N GLN A 34 17.06 0.93 9.65
CA GLN A 34 16.72 2.31 9.32
C GLN A 34 16.77 3.23 10.55
N LYS A 35 16.37 2.74 11.74
CA LYS A 35 16.58 3.46 13.01
C LYS A 35 18.05 3.76 13.26
N SER A 36 18.94 2.79 13.01
CA SER A 36 20.39 2.99 13.13
C SER A 36 20.95 4.06 12.17
N LYS A 37 20.27 4.27 11.04
CA LYS A 37 20.57 5.33 10.05
C LYS A 37 19.93 6.68 10.39
N GLY A 38 19.23 6.80 11.53
CA GLY A 38 18.62 8.04 12.02
C GLY A 38 17.13 8.18 11.73
N LEU A 39 16.44 7.12 11.29
CA LEU A 39 14.97 7.12 11.22
C LEU A 39 14.38 7.19 12.64
N LEU A 40 13.57 8.21 12.91
CA LEU A 40 12.86 8.36 14.18
C LEU A 40 11.42 7.87 14.03
N ILE A 41 11.03 6.93 14.87
CA ILE A 41 9.69 6.33 14.89
C ILE A 41 9.20 6.22 16.34
N GLU A 42 7.98 6.70 16.59
CA GLU A 42 7.20 6.38 17.78
C GLU A 42 6.29 5.18 17.45
N GLY A 43 6.43 4.11 18.25
CA GLY A 43 5.74 2.83 18.06
C GLY A 43 6.69 1.68 17.71
N THR A 44 6.17 0.45 17.82
CA THR A 44 6.80 -0.80 17.39
C THR A 44 5.99 -1.43 16.26
N PHE A 45 6.57 -2.44 15.60
CA PHE A 45 5.90 -3.14 14.51
C PHE A 45 4.51 -3.67 14.91
N GLU A 46 4.37 -4.13 16.16
CA GLU A 46 3.13 -4.67 16.71
C GLU A 46 2.05 -3.61 16.89
N ASN A 47 2.42 -2.34 17.12
CA ASN A 47 1.45 -1.26 17.27
C ASN A 47 0.72 -0.99 15.95
N ASP A 48 -0.57 -0.66 16.03
CA ASP A 48 -1.38 -0.28 14.87
C ASP A 48 -1.26 1.21 14.52
N GLU A 49 -0.49 1.97 15.28
CA GLU A 49 -0.22 3.38 15.00
C GLU A 49 1.29 3.59 14.99
N TRP A 50 1.81 4.09 13.88
CA TRP A 50 3.22 4.46 13.73
C TRP A 50 3.30 5.94 13.41
N ARG A 51 4.21 6.64 14.10
CA ARG A 51 4.54 8.02 13.79
C ARG A 51 6.02 8.16 13.51
N PHE A 52 6.34 8.50 12.27
CA PHE A 52 7.70 8.81 11.88
C PHE A 52 7.95 10.31 12.01
N ILE A 53 9.05 10.69 12.66
CA ILE A 53 9.37 12.09 12.97
C ILE A 53 10.48 12.56 12.04
N CYS A 54 10.27 13.70 11.38
CA CYS A 54 11.29 14.40 10.61
C CYS A 54 11.76 15.63 11.40
N ASP A 55 12.83 15.46 12.18
CA ASP A 55 13.37 16.53 13.03
C ASP A 55 13.76 17.79 12.24
N THR A 56 14.30 17.60 11.03
CA THR A 56 14.78 18.72 10.20
C THR A 56 13.66 19.59 9.61
N ARG A 57 12.43 19.05 9.50
CA ARG A 57 11.29 19.75 8.89
C ARG A 57 10.16 20.03 9.88
N HIS A 58 10.36 19.69 11.16
CA HIS A 58 9.32 19.72 12.19
C HIS A 58 8.00 19.08 11.73
N SER A 59 8.08 18.02 10.94
CA SER A 59 6.94 17.30 10.38
C SER A 59 6.92 15.87 10.90
N SER A 60 5.75 15.23 10.81
CA SER A 60 5.62 13.81 11.12
C SER A 60 4.65 13.14 10.16
N VAL A 61 4.92 11.87 9.86
CA VAL A 61 4.10 11.03 9.00
C VAL A 61 3.47 9.94 9.87
N TYR A 62 2.14 9.84 9.79
CA TYR A 62 1.36 8.89 10.58
C TYR A 62 0.81 7.78 9.69
N PHE A 63 0.96 6.54 10.15
CA PHE A 63 0.30 5.36 9.63
C PHE A 63 -0.64 4.84 10.71
N ASN A 64 -1.90 4.59 10.34
CA ASN A 64 -2.91 4.06 11.23
C ASN A 64 -3.56 2.83 10.60
N PHE A 65 -3.31 1.67 11.20
CA PHE A 65 -3.82 0.38 10.79
C PHE A 65 -5.11 -0.02 11.55
N SER A 66 -5.44 0.68 12.64
CA SER A 66 -6.63 0.38 13.46
C SER A 66 -7.92 0.58 12.67
N THR A 67 -7.99 1.65 11.86
CA THR A 67 -9.15 1.94 10.99
C THR A 67 -9.42 0.79 10.02
N MET A 68 -8.37 0.17 9.47
CA MET A 68 -8.53 -0.99 8.59
C MET A 68 -9.12 -2.20 9.34
N ARG A 69 -8.63 -2.48 10.55
CA ARG A 69 -9.15 -3.59 11.38
C ARG A 69 -10.62 -3.42 11.71
N GLU A 70 -11.02 -2.21 12.09
CA GLU A 70 -12.41 -1.89 12.42
C GLU A 70 -13.34 -2.15 11.24
N ARG A 71 -12.96 -1.68 10.04
CA ARG A 71 -13.73 -1.89 8.81
C ARG A 71 -13.83 -3.36 8.42
N MET A 72 -12.72 -4.09 8.46
CA MET A 72 -12.70 -5.53 8.15
C MET A 72 -13.53 -6.35 9.14
N THR A 73 -13.50 -5.97 10.43
CA THR A 73 -14.37 -6.59 11.45
C THR A 73 -15.84 -6.41 11.12
N PHE A 74 -16.24 -5.22 10.67
CA PHE A 74 -17.61 -4.95 10.23
C PHE A 74 -18.04 -5.82 9.04
N TRP A 75 -17.09 -6.19 8.15
CA TRP A 75 -17.34 -7.09 7.01
C TRP A 75 -17.17 -8.59 7.34
N ASN A 76 -16.88 -8.95 8.59
CA ASN A 76 -16.54 -10.32 9.00
C ASN A 76 -15.31 -10.91 8.26
N VAL A 77 -14.35 -10.07 7.89
CA VAL A 77 -13.06 -10.47 7.31
C VAL A 77 -12.00 -10.52 8.41
N ASP A 78 -11.23 -11.61 8.48
CA ASP A 78 -10.08 -11.67 9.39
C ASP A 78 -8.97 -10.72 8.89
N SER A 79 -8.80 -9.61 9.61
CA SER A 79 -7.84 -8.56 9.28
C SER A 79 -6.40 -8.87 9.68
N THR A 80 -6.16 -9.95 10.43
CA THR A 80 -4.88 -10.19 11.10
C THR A 80 -3.73 -10.25 10.10
N LEU A 81 -3.84 -11.16 9.13
CA LEU A 81 -2.82 -11.36 8.10
C LEU A 81 -2.75 -10.18 7.13
N ILE A 82 -3.89 -9.59 6.76
CA ILE A 82 -3.92 -8.46 5.82
C ILE A 82 -3.19 -7.25 6.41
N VAL A 83 -3.43 -6.91 7.68
CA VAL A 83 -2.74 -5.80 8.34
C VAL A 83 -1.26 -6.11 8.55
N GLN A 84 -0.91 -7.35 8.90
CA GLN A 84 0.50 -7.76 9.00
C GLN A 84 1.22 -7.65 7.66
N ALA A 85 0.59 -8.10 6.57
CA ALA A 85 1.10 -7.97 5.22
C ALA A 85 1.27 -6.49 4.84
N LEU A 86 0.28 -5.64 5.12
CA LEU A 86 0.35 -4.21 4.84
C LEU A 86 1.49 -3.51 5.60
N LYS A 87 1.67 -3.85 6.88
CA LYS A 87 2.80 -3.39 7.70
C LYS A 87 4.14 -3.82 7.12
N CYS A 88 4.30 -5.11 6.79
CA CYS A 88 5.53 -5.62 6.18
C CYS A 88 5.82 -4.94 4.85
N TRP A 89 4.80 -4.83 3.98
CA TRP A 89 4.91 -4.19 2.68
C TRP A 89 5.43 -2.75 2.80
N ILE A 90 4.82 -1.92 3.65
CA ILE A 90 5.28 -0.54 3.88
C ILE A 90 6.74 -0.52 4.33
N VAL A 91 7.11 -1.39 5.29
CA VAL A 91 8.45 -1.45 5.84
C VAL A 91 9.49 -1.83 4.78
N THR A 92 9.19 -2.82 3.93
CA THR A 92 10.11 -3.22 2.83
C THR A 92 10.41 -2.08 1.86
N LEU A 93 9.51 -1.10 1.75
CA LEU A 93 9.66 0.04 0.86
C LEU A 93 10.36 1.25 1.51
N ILE A 94 10.52 1.29 2.84
CA ILE A 94 11.17 2.40 3.57
C ILE A 94 12.59 2.71 3.03
N PRO A 95 13.45 1.72 2.74
CA PRO A 95 14.80 2.01 2.24
C PRO A 95 14.82 2.71 0.87
N TYR A 96 13.73 2.62 0.10
CA TYR A 96 13.67 3.01 -1.31
C TYR A 96 12.79 4.23 -1.57
N ARG A 97 11.94 4.63 -0.62
CA ARG A 97 10.95 5.70 -0.81
C ARG A 97 10.84 6.62 0.40
N SER A 98 10.41 7.86 0.16
CA SER A 98 10.10 8.80 1.24
C SER A 98 8.87 8.34 2.03
N LEU A 99 8.85 8.63 3.33
CA LEU A 99 7.72 8.31 4.21
C LEU A 99 6.42 8.98 3.75
N GLU A 100 6.50 10.20 3.21
CA GLU A 100 5.36 10.91 2.64
C GLU A 100 4.76 10.17 1.44
N SER A 101 5.61 9.62 0.56
CA SER A 101 5.16 8.78 -0.55
C SER A 101 4.53 7.49 -0.05
N LEU A 102 5.17 6.83 0.92
CA LEU A 102 4.66 5.58 1.50
C LEU A 102 3.31 5.77 2.20
N ASN A 103 3.10 6.92 2.86
CA ASN A 103 1.81 7.23 3.47
C ASN A 103 0.71 7.42 2.40
N LYS A 104 1.04 8.01 1.25
CA LYS A 104 0.09 8.07 0.12
C LYS A 104 -0.25 6.66 -0.37
N TYR A 105 0.75 5.81 -0.56
CA TYR A 105 0.55 4.43 -1.02
C TYR A 105 -0.31 3.63 -0.03
N HIS A 106 0.02 3.71 1.26
CA HIS A 106 -0.79 3.12 2.33
C HIS A 106 -2.25 3.55 2.23
N LYS A 107 -2.52 4.84 2.08
CA LYS A 107 -3.89 5.37 1.94
C LYS A 107 -4.59 4.90 0.67
N TYR A 108 -3.88 4.79 -0.45
CA TYR A 108 -4.46 4.30 -1.70
C TYR A 108 -4.82 2.82 -1.62
N VAL A 109 -3.93 2.00 -1.06
CA VAL A 109 -4.23 0.59 -0.79
C VAL A 109 -5.39 0.47 0.21
N GLU A 110 -5.38 1.25 1.29
CA GLU A 110 -6.47 1.24 2.27
C GLU A 110 -7.82 1.61 1.64
N ASN A 111 -7.84 2.65 0.81
CA ASN A 111 -9.04 3.07 0.10
C ASN A 111 -9.55 1.99 -0.85
N PHE A 112 -8.66 1.34 -1.60
CA PHE A 112 -9.03 0.27 -2.51
C PHE A 112 -9.55 -0.97 -1.76
N LEU A 113 -8.87 -1.40 -0.70
CA LEU A 113 -9.34 -2.51 0.14
C LEU A 113 -10.66 -2.18 0.81
N THR A 114 -10.91 -0.90 1.10
CA THR A 114 -12.21 -0.47 1.62
C THR A 114 -13.30 -0.52 0.58
N LEU A 115 -13.02 -0.11 -0.67
CA LEU A 115 -13.97 -0.17 -1.78
C LEU A 115 -14.34 -1.61 -2.15
N SER A 116 -13.35 -2.50 -2.17
CA SER A 116 -13.50 -3.91 -2.56
C SER A 116 -13.90 -4.84 -1.41
N HIS A 117 -14.02 -4.32 -0.19
CA HIS A 117 -14.15 -5.11 1.05
C HIS A 117 -13.11 -6.23 1.13
N ALA A 118 -11.83 -5.85 1.03
CA ALA A 118 -10.68 -6.75 1.00
C ALA A 118 -10.75 -7.76 -0.15
N CYS A 119 -10.95 -7.26 -1.38
CA CYS A 119 -11.01 -8.08 -2.60
C CYS A 119 -12.12 -9.15 -2.58
N SER A 120 -13.30 -8.79 -2.07
CA SER A 120 -14.49 -9.67 -2.11
C SER A 120 -15.04 -9.79 -3.53
N GLU A 121 -15.14 -11.02 -4.05
CA GLU A 121 -15.70 -11.29 -5.39
C GLU A 121 -17.11 -10.71 -5.60
N ASP A 122 -17.91 -10.62 -4.55
CA ASP A 122 -19.26 -10.05 -4.61
C ASP A 122 -19.26 -8.56 -4.98
N LEU A 123 -18.14 -7.86 -4.75
CA LEU A 123 -17.97 -6.44 -5.06
C LEU A 123 -17.08 -6.19 -6.28
N LEU A 124 -16.64 -7.22 -7.00
CA LEU A 124 -15.73 -7.07 -8.13
C LEU A 124 -16.32 -6.14 -9.20
N GLU A 125 -17.55 -6.40 -9.63
CA GLU A 125 -18.22 -5.59 -10.65
C GLU A 125 -18.44 -4.14 -10.19
N GLN A 126 -18.89 -3.96 -8.94
CA GLN A 126 -19.10 -2.63 -8.37
C GLN A 126 -17.78 -1.85 -8.26
N THR A 127 -16.71 -2.51 -7.82
CA THR A 127 -15.37 -1.90 -7.72
C THR A 127 -14.87 -1.48 -9.10
N ASN A 128 -15.01 -2.36 -10.10
CA ASN A 128 -14.64 -2.07 -11.48
C ASN A 128 -15.39 -0.85 -12.03
N ASN A 129 -16.72 -0.82 -11.84
CA ASN A 129 -17.56 0.28 -12.31
C ASN A 129 -17.19 1.60 -11.63
N HIS A 130 -16.92 1.60 -10.32
CA HIS A 130 -16.46 2.80 -9.62
C HIS A 130 -15.15 3.33 -10.22
N LEU A 131 -14.17 2.44 -10.46
CA LEU A 131 -12.91 2.86 -11.05
C LEU A 131 -13.07 3.38 -12.49
N LEU A 132 -13.91 2.74 -13.32
CA LEU A 132 -14.07 3.12 -14.73
C LEU A 132 -14.90 4.40 -14.92
N TYR A 133 -15.90 4.65 -14.08
CA TYR A 133 -16.90 5.67 -14.34
C TYR A 133 -16.92 6.81 -13.31
N GLU A 134 -16.36 6.61 -12.12
CA GLU A 134 -16.35 7.63 -11.06
C GLU A 134 -14.95 8.21 -10.77
N CYS A 135 -13.89 7.55 -11.25
CA CYS A 135 -12.51 8.02 -11.09
C CYS A 135 -11.95 8.61 -12.38
N ASP A 136 -11.16 9.68 -12.27
CA ASP A 136 -10.32 10.18 -13.36
C ASP A 136 -9.03 9.35 -13.52
N ASP A 137 -8.26 9.61 -14.58
CA ASP A 137 -7.00 8.90 -14.88
C ASP A 137 -6.00 8.95 -13.72
N ARG A 138 -5.89 10.10 -13.05
CA ARG A 138 -4.98 10.29 -11.92
C ARG A 138 -5.44 9.48 -10.71
N ALA A 139 -6.72 9.50 -10.38
CA ALA A 139 -7.28 8.73 -9.27
C ALA A 139 -7.14 7.23 -9.53
N ARG A 140 -7.45 6.78 -10.76
CA ARG A 140 -7.24 5.39 -11.18
C ARG A 140 -5.78 4.99 -11.04
N TRP A 141 -4.85 5.79 -11.52
CA TRP A 141 -3.41 5.49 -11.43
C TRP A 141 -2.97 5.34 -9.97
N ASN A 142 -3.33 6.31 -9.15
CA ASN A 142 -2.96 6.34 -7.74
C ASN A 142 -3.56 5.18 -6.93
N LEU A 143 -4.75 4.68 -7.30
CA LEU A 143 -5.34 3.48 -6.68
C LEU A 143 -4.76 2.19 -7.26
N CYS A 144 -4.58 2.10 -8.57
CA CYS A 144 -4.22 0.84 -9.24
C CYS A 144 -2.76 0.45 -8.95
N ILE A 145 -1.81 1.38 -9.07
CA ILE A 145 -0.39 1.00 -9.01
C ILE A 145 0.03 0.51 -7.60
N PRO A 146 -0.26 1.24 -6.51
CA PRO A 146 0.09 0.77 -5.17
C PRO A 146 -0.64 -0.51 -4.80
N THR A 147 -1.90 -0.66 -5.23
CA THR A 147 -2.70 -1.86 -4.97
C THR A 147 -2.16 -3.08 -5.72
N LEU A 148 -1.78 -2.94 -7.00
CA LEU A 148 -1.14 -4.02 -7.76
C LEU A 148 0.15 -4.47 -7.06
N ASN A 149 1.00 -3.52 -6.67
CA ASN A 149 2.24 -3.82 -5.96
C ASN A 149 1.99 -4.53 -4.62
N PHE A 150 0.92 -4.15 -3.89
CA PHE A 150 0.54 -4.83 -2.67
C PHE A 150 -0.05 -6.23 -2.90
N ILE A 151 -0.87 -6.43 -3.93
CA ILE A 151 -1.40 -7.75 -4.29
C ILE A 151 -0.27 -8.68 -4.75
N ASP A 152 0.72 -8.17 -5.49
CA ASP A 152 1.92 -8.94 -5.84
C ASP A 152 2.72 -9.34 -4.60
N PHE A 153 2.79 -8.46 -3.60
CA PHE A 153 3.43 -8.76 -2.32
C PHE A 153 2.64 -9.81 -1.51
N TYR A 154 1.31 -9.71 -1.45
CA TYR A 154 0.43 -10.60 -0.68
C TYR A 154 -0.68 -11.20 -1.55
N GLU A 155 -0.31 -12.18 -2.39
CA GLU A 155 -1.21 -12.76 -3.39
C GLU A 155 -2.45 -13.45 -2.78
N GLU A 156 -2.38 -13.89 -1.52
CA GLU A 156 -3.50 -14.56 -0.83
C GLU A 156 -4.71 -13.64 -0.62
N ILE A 157 -4.56 -12.32 -0.72
CA ILE A 157 -5.71 -11.40 -0.67
C ILE A 157 -6.60 -11.52 -1.92
N ASP A 158 -6.05 -12.01 -3.03
CA ASP A 158 -6.76 -12.19 -4.30
C ASP A 158 -6.41 -13.56 -4.90
N VAL A 159 -6.82 -14.63 -4.20
CA VAL A 159 -6.52 -16.03 -4.57
C VAL A 159 -6.94 -16.36 -6.01
N LYS A 160 -8.03 -15.78 -6.50
CA LYS A 160 -8.53 -16.00 -7.87
C LYS A 160 -7.91 -15.06 -8.90
N GLN A 161 -7.11 -14.09 -8.46
CA GLN A 161 -6.42 -13.10 -9.29
C GLN A 161 -7.39 -12.24 -10.14
N THR A 162 -8.64 -12.13 -9.71
CA THR A 162 -9.71 -11.43 -10.45
C THR A 162 -9.53 -9.92 -10.33
N TYR A 163 -9.22 -9.45 -9.12
CA TYR A 163 -8.92 -8.05 -8.85
C TYR A 163 -7.60 -7.62 -9.48
N LYS A 164 -6.55 -8.45 -9.40
CA LYS A 164 -5.27 -8.21 -10.09
C LYS A 164 -5.49 -8.04 -11.59
N LYS A 165 -6.23 -8.97 -12.21
CA LYS A 165 -6.56 -8.88 -13.64
C LYS A 165 -7.32 -7.60 -13.97
N MET A 166 -8.37 -7.29 -13.21
CA MET A 166 -9.17 -6.07 -13.37
C MET A 166 -8.29 -4.82 -13.30
N LEU A 167 -7.42 -4.71 -12.30
CA LEU A 167 -6.51 -3.58 -12.11
C LEU A 167 -5.47 -3.45 -13.24
N VAL A 168 -4.93 -4.58 -13.73
CA VAL A 168 -4.02 -4.59 -14.89
C VAL A 168 -4.72 -4.08 -16.14
N ASP A 169 -5.97 -4.48 -16.37
CA ASP A 169 -6.73 -4.03 -17.53
C ASP A 169 -7.09 -2.54 -17.41
N ILE A 170 -7.54 -2.08 -16.25
CA ILE A 170 -7.77 -0.64 -15.98
C ILE A 170 -6.48 0.17 -16.22
N LYS A 171 -5.34 -0.31 -15.73
CA LYS A 171 -4.04 0.37 -15.88
C LYS A 171 -3.68 0.61 -17.35
N LYS A 172 -3.92 -0.36 -18.23
CA LYS A 172 -3.63 -0.23 -19.68
C LYS A 172 -4.44 0.87 -20.34
N ASP A 173 -5.62 1.18 -19.80
CA ASP A 173 -6.55 2.17 -20.32
C ASP A 173 -6.30 3.59 -19.75
N ILE A 174 -5.34 3.76 -18.83
CA ILE A 174 -5.00 5.06 -18.25
C ILE A 174 -4.14 5.86 -19.22
N ASP A 175 -4.55 7.10 -19.51
CA ASP A 175 -3.74 8.05 -20.25
C ASP A 175 -2.67 8.67 -19.35
N ILE A 176 -1.45 8.14 -19.44
CA ILE A 176 -0.29 8.56 -18.62
C ILE A 176 0.00 10.07 -18.79
N GLN A 177 -0.34 10.69 -19.94
CA GLN A 177 -0.10 12.12 -20.15
C GLN A 177 -0.98 13.01 -19.25
N LYS A 178 -2.03 12.44 -18.65
CA LYS A 178 -2.97 13.16 -17.76
C LYS A 178 -2.75 12.87 -16.27
N VAL A 179 -1.81 11.98 -15.94
CA VAL A 179 -1.50 11.57 -14.56
C VAL A 179 -0.62 12.60 -13.88
#